data_AF-A0A3N5KQ49-F1
#
_entry.id   AF-A0A3N5KQ49-F1
#
_cell.length_a   1.000
_cell.length_b   1.000
_cell.length_c   1.000
_cell.angle_alpha   90.00
_cell.angle_beta   90.00
_cell.angle_gamma   90.00
#
_symmetry.space_group_name_H-M   'P 1'
#
loop_
_entity.id
_entity.type
_entity.pdbx_description
1 polymer ?
#
loop_
_entity_poly.entity_id
_entity_poly.type
_entity_poly.pdbx_seq_one_letter_code
_entity_poly.pdbx_strand_id
1 'polypeptide(L)'
;MEERWIADTVPSEKYPIYTRANAGEVMPDPVTPMSSTLAIPTAGEQGWRDAYVKAGAFFYEEFDPDRPDTVGVFGGYLYLNMSMTRLYGLRTPGLSPEIVDFQYFGDMPGITPYAEEARPDDENELATQLLQKYLNELFTRDDLPELRADRDQFDHLIARRPDFDELTDQELVDYARSFLPLYRRLFCRHILTSGASGIGIGTVAGVLAAIEQPELIMTLVAGLGDVDSAAPSWAMWDMSRIVKGSPDLTAAFDEGVTGLAARLEAMAEAGNPSAEDFGKLFGSFIERFGARGPNEWELRSKTWGIALDVPLAAIDRMRFAPDDESPQARTDLRVIEREAATDFVRELIADDPEASGTFEVGLRCAHLYNAGRERTKTNNVKIVHEMRLAIREVGRRAVERGDLRSIEQIFMLVDNELDDFVERRVDFRELVAERERYYLSLYDVEPPFVTHGPPPPVSQWRHRAAASGADHAVAGDVLTGIPGCPGVARGRARVVLDPTDPRGL
;
A
#
# COMPACT_ATOMS: atom_id res chain seq x y z
N MET A 1 -5.83 2.11 -34.34
CA MET A 1 -6.12 1.37 -33.10
C MET A 1 -5.57 2.24 -32.00
N GLU A 2 -6.39 2.70 -31.07
CA GLU A 2 -5.87 3.47 -29.93
C GLU A 2 -4.80 2.64 -29.22
N GLU A 3 -3.66 3.24 -28.90
CA GLU A 3 -2.60 2.63 -28.09
C GLU A 3 -3.14 2.44 -26.66
N ARG A 4 -3.89 1.37 -26.46
CA ARG A 4 -4.53 1.03 -25.19
C ARG A 4 -3.88 -0.21 -24.61
N TRP A 5 -3.44 -0.11 -23.37
CA TRP A 5 -2.94 -1.28 -22.66
C TRP A 5 -4.10 -2.26 -22.40
N ILE A 6 -3.84 -3.56 -22.47
CA ILE A 6 -4.87 -4.61 -22.37
C ILE A 6 -5.71 -4.49 -21.09
N ALA A 7 -5.12 -3.91 -20.04
CA ALA A 7 -5.73 -3.77 -18.74
C ALA A 7 -6.36 -2.38 -18.49
N ASP A 8 -6.37 -1.49 -19.48
CA ASP A 8 -6.91 -0.15 -19.29
C ASP A 8 -8.42 -0.19 -19.11
N THR A 9 -8.93 0.53 -18.13
CA THR A 9 -10.35 0.72 -17.88
C THR A 9 -10.93 1.77 -18.82
N VAL A 10 -12.25 1.72 -19.05
CA VAL A 10 -12.94 2.85 -19.66
C VAL A 10 -13.22 3.86 -18.55
N PRO A 11 -12.82 5.14 -18.66
CA PRO A 11 -13.11 6.14 -17.64
C PRO A 11 -14.61 6.40 -17.52
N SER A 12 -15.06 6.73 -16.31
CA SER A 12 -16.44 7.09 -16.04
C SER A 12 -16.79 8.43 -16.68
N GLU A 13 -17.88 8.49 -17.43
CA GLU A 13 -18.42 9.75 -17.97
C GLU A 13 -19.07 10.58 -16.86
N LYS A 14 -19.65 9.91 -15.86
CA LYS A 14 -20.30 10.54 -14.70
C LYS A 14 -19.28 11.11 -13.71
N TYR A 15 -18.18 10.40 -13.51
CA TYR A 15 -17.14 10.72 -12.53
C TYR A 15 -15.77 10.85 -13.22
N PRO A 16 -15.50 11.98 -13.91
CA PRO A 16 -14.42 12.05 -14.89
C PRO A 16 -13.03 12.34 -14.31
N ILE A 17 -12.90 12.76 -13.05
CA ILE A 17 -11.61 13.16 -12.48
C ILE A 17 -10.92 11.95 -11.84
N TYR A 18 -9.70 11.67 -12.28
CA TYR A 18 -8.87 10.60 -11.74
C TYR A 18 -7.50 11.14 -11.29
N THR A 19 -6.90 10.52 -10.27
CA THR A 19 -5.56 10.90 -9.80
C THR A 19 -4.65 9.73 -9.45
N ARG A 20 -3.34 9.96 -9.60
CA ARG A 20 -2.25 9.15 -9.08
C ARG A 20 -1.89 9.43 -7.63
N ALA A 21 -2.50 10.38 -6.90
CA ALA A 21 -2.13 10.74 -5.52
C ALA A 21 -1.82 9.54 -4.58
N ASN A 22 -2.79 9.07 -3.79
CA ASN A 22 -2.52 7.93 -2.89
C ASN A 22 -2.31 6.62 -3.67
N ALA A 23 -2.88 6.49 -4.88
CA ALA A 23 -2.67 5.32 -5.73
C ALA A 23 -1.19 5.14 -6.13
N GLY A 24 -0.46 6.24 -6.30
CA GLY A 24 0.95 6.25 -6.67
C GLY A 24 1.88 5.90 -5.51
N GLU A 25 1.41 5.96 -4.27
CA GLU A 25 2.13 5.44 -3.11
C GLU A 25 1.86 3.95 -2.90
N VAL A 26 0.62 3.51 -3.16
CA VAL A 26 0.16 2.13 -2.94
C VAL A 26 0.62 1.19 -4.06
N MET A 27 0.48 1.63 -5.31
CA MET A 27 0.93 0.96 -6.54
C MET A 27 1.71 1.99 -7.39
N PRO A 28 2.99 2.26 -7.04
CA PRO A 28 3.82 3.26 -7.73
C PRO A 28 4.14 2.89 -9.18
N ASP A 29 4.29 1.60 -9.41
CA ASP A 29 4.72 1.03 -10.68
C ASP A 29 3.53 0.67 -11.59
N PRO A 30 3.78 0.37 -12.88
CA PRO A 30 2.79 -0.25 -13.74
C PRO A 30 2.20 -1.54 -13.14
N VAL A 31 0.89 -1.70 -13.30
CA VAL A 31 0.08 -2.82 -12.84
C VAL A 31 -0.01 -3.86 -13.95
N THR A 32 0.15 -5.14 -13.57
CA THR A 32 0.08 -6.23 -14.55
C THR A 32 -1.36 -6.52 -15.01
N PRO A 33 -1.56 -7.12 -16.19
CA PRO A 33 -2.90 -7.51 -16.65
C PRO A 33 -3.64 -8.38 -15.64
N MET A 34 -2.92 -9.28 -14.96
CA MET A 34 -3.52 -10.13 -13.93
C MET A 34 -3.95 -9.32 -12.70
N SER A 35 -3.10 -8.45 -12.17
CA SER A 35 -3.47 -7.60 -11.02
C SER A 35 -4.67 -6.70 -11.35
N SER A 36 -4.75 -6.19 -12.57
CA SER A 36 -5.90 -5.40 -13.02
C SER A 36 -7.20 -6.20 -13.16
N THR A 37 -7.13 -7.53 -13.26
CA THR A 37 -8.31 -8.39 -13.46
C THR A 37 -8.60 -9.32 -12.28
N LEU A 38 -7.72 -9.38 -11.28
CA LEU A 38 -7.87 -10.28 -10.12
C LEU A 38 -7.66 -9.58 -8.75
N ALA A 39 -7.12 -8.35 -8.72
CA ALA A 39 -6.79 -7.66 -7.46
C ALA A 39 -7.65 -6.39 -7.24
N ILE A 40 -7.01 -5.24 -7.02
CA ILE A 40 -7.69 -4.00 -6.61
C ILE A 40 -8.78 -3.59 -7.60
N PRO A 41 -8.58 -3.54 -8.93
CA PRO A 41 -9.61 -3.05 -9.85
C PRO A 41 -10.83 -3.98 -10.02
N THR A 42 -10.87 -5.13 -9.33
CA THR A 42 -12.01 -6.05 -9.34
C THR A 42 -12.63 -6.21 -7.96
N ALA A 43 -12.25 -7.24 -7.20
CA ALA A 43 -12.83 -7.50 -5.88
C ALA A 43 -12.51 -6.38 -4.87
N GLY A 44 -11.34 -5.73 -4.99
CA GLY A 44 -11.00 -4.56 -4.16
C GLY A 44 -11.93 -3.37 -4.42
N GLU A 45 -12.14 -3.03 -5.68
CA GLU A 45 -13.02 -1.96 -6.14
C GLU A 45 -14.46 -2.19 -5.69
N GLN A 46 -14.97 -3.42 -5.83
CA GLN A 46 -16.28 -3.78 -5.31
C GLN A 46 -16.36 -3.58 -3.79
N GLY A 47 -15.29 -3.92 -3.06
CA GLY A 47 -15.19 -3.67 -1.62
C GLY A 47 -15.19 -2.17 -1.29
N TRP A 48 -14.58 -1.35 -2.14
CA TRP A 48 -14.61 0.10 -2.02
C TRP A 48 -16.04 0.65 -2.19
N ARG A 49 -16.79 0.17 -3.18
CA ARG A 49 -18.23 0.51 -3.32
C ARG A 49 -19.02 0.11 -2.09
N ASP A 50 -18.80 -1.10 -1.59
CA ASP A 50 -19.46 -1.58 -0.38
C ASP A 50 -19.17 -0.65 0.80
N ALA A 51 -17.94 -0.12 0.92
CA ALA A 51 -17.56 0.84 1.95
C ALA A 51 -18.31 2.17 1.81
N TYR A 52 -18.37 2.72 0.60
CA TYR A 52 -19.12 3.95 0.31
C TYR A 52 -20.61 3.82 0.61
N VAL A 53 -21.22 2.70 0.21
CA VAL A 53 -22.63 2.43 0.51
C VAL A 53 -22.83 2.21 2.01
N LYS A 54 -21.94 1.46 2.67
CA LYS A 54 -22.04 1.18 4.11
C LYS A 54 -21.84 2.42 4.98
N ALA A 55 -20.99 3.36 4.56
CA ALA A 55 -20.85 4.66 5.21
C ALA A 55 -22.08 5.57 4.98
N GLY A 56 -22.92 5.24 3.98
CA GLY A 56 -24.09 6.03 3.59
C GLY A 56 -23.78 7.16 2.61
N ALA A 57 -22.59 7.18 2.01
CA ALA A 57 -22.17 8.23 1.10
C ALA A 57 -22.76 8.08 -0.32
N PHE A 58 -23.05 6.83 -0.73
CA PHE A 58 -23.54 6.48 -2.06
C PHE A 58 -24.59 5.37 -1.99
N PHE A 59 -25.37 5.21 -3.06
CA PHE A 59 -26.25 4.06 -3.30
C PHE A 59 -25.70 3.20 -4.44
N TYR A 60 -26.00 1.90 -4.47
CA TYR A 60 -25.45 0.99 -5.48
C TYR A 60 -25.83 1.38 -6.91
N GLU A 61 -27.00 2.00 -7.08
CA GLU A 61 -27.52 2.49 -8.36
C GLU A 61 -26.73 3.69 -8.90
N GLU A 62 -25.89 4.33 -8.07
CA GLU A 62 -25.04 5.44 -8.50
C GLU A 62 -23.77 4.99 -9.21
N PHE A 63 -23.41 3.70 -9.10
CA PHE A 63 -22.23 3.09 -9.72
C PHE A 63 -22.59 2.38 -11.04
N ASP A 64 -21.65 2.34 -11.98
CA ASP A 64 -21.73 1.51 -13.19
C ASP A 64 -21.67 0.02 -12.81
N PRO A 65 -22.68 -0.80 -13.15
CA PRO A 65 -22.72 -2.21 -12.76
C PRO A 65 -21.66 -3.07 -13.46
N ASP A 66 -21.14 -2.62 -14.60
CA ASP A 66 -20.27 -3.40 -15.48
C ASP A 66 -18.81 -2.95 -15.45
N ARG A 67 -18.51 -1.81 -14.83
CA ARG A 67 -17.17 -1.18 -14.88
C ARG A 67 -16.75 -0.59 -13.55
N PRO A 68 -15.45 -0.63 -13.19
CA PRO A 68 -14.95 0.00 -11.97
C PRO A 68 -15.12 1.52 -12.01
N ASP A 69 -15.62 2.10 -10.91
CA ASP A 69 -15.88 3.53 -10.78
C ASP A 69 -14.95 4.16 -9.74
N THR A 70 -14.67 3.49 -8.61
CA THR A 70 -13.87 4.08 -7.52
C THR A 70 -12.38 4.14 -7.84
N VAL A 71 -11.92 3.31 -8.78
CA VAL A 71 -10.55 3.29 -9.31
C VAL A 71 -10.58 3.10 -10.83
N GLY A 72 -9.50 3.48 -11.50
CA GLY A 72 -9.27 3.20 -12.92
C GLY A 72 -7.86 2.68 -13.16
N VAL A 73 -7.63 2.03 -14.29
CA VAL A 73 -6.28 1.72 -14.79
C VAL A 73 -6.12 2.40 -16.13
N PHE A 74 -5.13 3.27 -16.27
CA PHE A 74 -4.87 3.96 -17.53
C PHE A 74 -3.39 3.93 -17.88
N GLY A 75 -3.06 3.55 -19.11
CA GLY A 75 -1.70 3.28 -19.55
C GLY A 75 -0.95 2.31 -18.63
N GLY A 76 -1.67 1.36 -18.02
CA GLY A 76 -1.11 0.42 -17.05
C GLY A 76 -0.86 0.96 -15.64
N TYR A 77 -1.33 2.16 -15.27
CA TYR A 77 -1.20 2.69 -13.90
C TYR A 77 -2.54 2.78 -13.19
N LEU A 78 -2.57 2.48 -11.89
CA LEU A 78 -3.77 2.60 -11.06
C LEU A 78 -4.09 4.08 -10.75
N TYR A 79 -5.34 4.48 -10.83
CA TYR A 79 -5.83 5.80 -10.45
C TYR A 79 -6.98 5.68 -9.46
N LEU A 80 -7.09 6.64 -8.55
CA LEU A 80 -8.30 6.83 -7.74
C LEU A 80 -9.28 7.74 -8.48
N ASN A 81 -10.57 7.49 -8.33
CA ASN A 81 -11.59 8.40 -8.83
C ASN A 81 -11.83 9.54 -7.84
N MET A 82 -11.35 10.73 -8.21
CA MET A 82 -11.44 11.92 -7.37
C MET A 82 -12.79 12.60 -7.45
N SER A 83 -13.53 12.49 -8.54
CA SER A 83 -14.92 12.98 -8.58
C SER A 83 -15.75 12.31 -7.47
N MET A 84 -15.57 10.99 -7.28
CA MET A 84 -16.26 10.27 -6.21
C MET A 84 -15.74 10.63 -4.82
N THR A 85 -14.43 10.82 -4.67
CA THR A 85 -13.83 11.19 -3.38
C THR A 85 -14.25 12.62 -2.96
N ARG A 86 -14.36 13.55 -3.91
CA ARG A 86 -14.92 14.89 -3.71
C ARG A 86 -16.40 14.84 -3.34
N LEU A 87 -17.19 14.01 -4.02
CA LEU A 87 -18.61 13.83 -3.71
C LEU A 87 -18.82 13.21 -2.31
N TYR A 88 -17.96 12.29 -1.90
CA TYR A 88 -17.91 11.82 -0.51
C TYR A 88 -17.69 12.99 0.46
N GLY A 89 -16.73 13.88 0.15
CA GLY A 89 -16.47 15.10 0.92
C GLY A 89 -17.67 16.04 0.98
N LEU A 90 -18.31 16.34 -0.16
CA LEU A 90 -19.51 17.18 -0.24
C LEU A 90 -20.64 16.67 0.65
N ARG A 91 -20.90 15.35 0.62
CA ARG A 91 -22.01 14.74 1.37
C ARG A 91 -21.70 14.57 2.86
N THR A 92 -20.42 14.66 3.26
CA THR A 92 -20.00 14.44 4.65
C THR A 92 -20.09 15.73 5.47
N PRO A 93 -20.87 15.76 6.57
CA PRO A 93 -20.95 16.93 7.44
C PRO A 93 -19.58 17.39 7.95
N GLY A 94 -19.28 18.68 7.79
CA GLY A 94 -18.01 19.29 8.23
C GLY A 94 -16.83 19.11 7.27
N LEU A 95 -17.04 18.49 6.11
CA LEU A 95 -16.07 18.43 5.02
C LEU A 95 -16.55 19.26 3.81
N SER A 96 -15.68 19.42 2.83
CA SER A 96 -16.00 19.97 1.52
C SER A 96 -15.09 19.34 0.44
N PRO A 97 -15.45 19.44 -0.85
CA PRO A 97 -14.57 19.04 -1.94
C PRO A 97 -13.19 19.72 -1.89
N GLU A 98 -13.12 20.98 -1.46
CA GLU A 98 -11.87 21.75 -1.35
C GLU A 98 -10.98 21.22 -0.20
N ILE A 99 -11.58 20.83 0.93
CA ILE A 99 -10.85 20.17 2.02
C ILE A 99 -10.30 18.82 1.53
N VAL A 100 -11.10 18.06 0.78
CA VAL A 100 -10.64 16.80 0.16
C VAL A 100 -9.51 17.05 -0.83
N ASP A 101 -9.62 18.05 -1.70
CA ASP A 101 -8.56 18.40 -2.64
C ASP A 101 -7.26 18.75 -1.93
N PHE A 102 -7.32 19.58 -0.88
CA PHE A 102 -6.14 19.92 -0.10
C PHE A 102 -5.50 18.68 0.55
N GLN A 103 -6.30 17.72 1.03
CA GLN A 103 -5.78 16.47 1.60
C GLN A 103 -5.06 15.58 0.58
N TYR A 104 -5.50 15.58 -0.69
CA TYR A 104 -4.93 14.71 -1.73
C TYR A 104 -3.85 15.39 -2.58
N PHE A 105 -3.92 16.71 -2.75
CA PHE A 105 -3.09 17.46 -3.67
C PHE A 105 -2.26 18.55 -2.99
N GLY A 106 -2.55 18.90 -1.73
CA GLY A 106 -1.99 20.08 -1.08
C GLY A 106 -2.28 21.35 -1.88
N ASP A 107 -1.28 22.23 -1.99
CA ASP A 107 -1.37 23.49 -2.76
C ASP A 107 -1.05 23.33 -4.26
N MET A 108 -1.24 22.13 -4.83
CA MET A 108 -0.95 21.90 -6.25
C MET A 108 -1.80 22.81 -7.15
N PRO A 109 -1.19 23.60 -8.05
CA PRO A 109 -1.95 24.44 -8.98
C PRO A 109 -2.58 23.60 -10.10
N GLY A 110 -3.65 24.11 -10.71
CA GLY A 110 -4.27 23.52 -11.90
C GLY A 110 -5.24 22.37 -11.62
N ILE A 111 -5.60 22.15 -10.35
CA ILE A 111 -6.68 21.25 -9.97
C ILE A 111 -8.02 21.89 -10.36
N THR A 112 -8.82 21.19 -11.18
CA THR A 112 -10.15 21.66 -11.61
C THR A 112 -11.06 21.84 -10.39
N PRO A 113 -11.66 23.03 -10.18
CA PRO A 113 -12.60 23.26 -9.09
C PRO A 113 -13.82 22.33 -9.18
N TYR A 114 -14.35 21.90 -8.03
CA TYR A 114 -15.50 21.00 -8.00
C TYR A 114 -16.74 21.56 -8.71
N ALA A 115 -16.96 22.87 -8.65
CA ALA A 115 -18.08 23.54 -9.32
C ALA A 115 -18.12 23.31 -10.85
N GLU A 116 -16.99 23.01 -11.49
CA GLU A 116 -16.92 22.72 -12.93
C GLU A 116 -17.33 21.29 -13.29
N GLU A 117 -17.33 20.37 -12.32
CA GLU A 117 -17.75 18.98 -12.48
C GLU A 117 -19.00 18.60 -11.67
N ALA A 118 -19.59 19.58 -10.98
CA ALA A 118 -20.76 19.37 -10.12
C ALA A 118 -21.95 18.86 -10.95
N ARG A 119 -22.64 17.85 -10.42
CA ARG A 119 -23.83 17.26 -11.04
C ARG A 119 -25.09 17.70 -10.28
N PRO A 120 -26.27 17.77 -10.94
CA PRO A 120 -27.51 18.23 -10.30
C PRO A 120 -27.91 17.46 -9.03
N ASP A 121 -27.60 16.18 -8.96
CA ASP A 121 -28.00 15.27 -7.87
C ASP A 121 -26.83 14.94 -6.90
N ASP A 122 -25.74 15.71 -6.94
CA ASP A 122 -24.60 15.51 -6.07
C ASP A 122 -24.97 15.81 -4.59
N GLU A 123 -25.77 16.85 -4.36
CA GLU A 123 -26.37 17.12 -3.04
C GLU A 123 -27.47 16.11 -2.74
N ASN A 124 -27.34 15.39 -1.62
CA ASN A 124 -28.27 14.33 -1.24
C ASN A 124 -28.50 14.32 0.28
N GLU A 125 -29.65 14.83 0.72
CA GLU A 125 -29.99 14.96 2.15
C GLU A 125 -29.98 13.62 2.89
N LEU A 126 -30.43 12.52 2.24
CA LEU A 126 -30.43 11.21 2.86
C LEU A 126 -29.00 10.69 3.06
N ALA A 127 -28.14 10.84 2.05
CA ALA A 127 -26.74 10.46 2.16
C ALA A 127 -26.03 11.25 3.28
N THR A 128 -26.28 12.56 3.36
CA THR A 128 -25.75 13.41 4.45
C THR A 128 -26.24 12.97 5.83
N GLN A 129 -27.51 12.59 5.99
CA GLN A 129 -28.03 12.07 7.26
C GLN A 129 -27.41 10.72 7.64
N LEU A 130 -27.21 9.82 6.66
CA LEU A 130 -26.57 8.52 6.90
C LEU A 130 -25.09 8.70 7.26
N LEU A 131 -24.37 9.60 6.58
CA LEU A 131 -23.00 9.95 6.92
C LEU A 131 -22.90 10.59 8.31
N GLN A 132 -23.83 11.47 8.69
CA GLN A 132 -23.86 12.01 10.06
C GLN A 132 -24.00 10.89 11.09
N LYS A 133 -24.87 9.90 10.83
CA LYS A 133 -25.00 8.73 11.71
C LYS A 133 -23.71 7.92 11.75
N TYR A 134 -23.07 7.69 10.62
CA TYR A 134 -21.78 7.00 10.53
C TYR A 134 -20.68 7.73 11.31
N LEU A 135 -20.56 9.06 11.18
CA LEU A 135 -19.63 9.88 11.96
C LEU A 135 -19.86 9.75 13.47
N ASN A 136 -21.12 9.77 13.91
CA ASN A 136 -21.45 9.59 15.33
C ASN A 136 -21.00 8.20 15.84
N GLU A 137 -21.20 7.14 15.05
CA GLU A 137 -20.71 5.80 15.37
C GLU A 137 -19.18 5.74 15.39
N LEU A 138 -18.50 6.39 14.44
CA LEU A 138 -17.05 6.44 14.37
C LEU A 138 -16.44 7.09 15.61
N PHE A 139 -16.92 8.27 16.00
CA PHE A 139 -16.37 9.06 17.11
C PHE A 139 -16.67 8.46 18.48
N THR A 140 -17.69 7.60 18.61
CA THR A 140 -18.04 6.93 19.87
C THR A 140 -17.36 5.58 20.05
N ARG A 141 -16.56 5.14 19.08
CA ARG A 141 -15.95 3.82 19.09
C ARG A 141 -14.60 3.82 19.80
N ASP A 142 -14.39 2.83 20.65
CA ASP A 142 -13.16 2.68 21.45
C ASP A 142 -12.33 1.44 21.07
N ASP A 143 -12.88 0.52 20.26
CA ASP A 143 -12.20 -0.71 19.84
C ASP A 143 -12.68 -1.21 18.46
N LEU A 144 -11.83 -1.99 17.80
CA LEU A 144 -12.03 -2.61 16.50
C LEU A 144 -11.84 -4.14 16.56
N PRO A 145 -12.66 -4.87 17.33
CA PRO A 145 -12.51 -6.32 17.54
C PRO A 145 -12.61 -7.12 16.25
N GLU A 146 -13.33 -6.63 15.25
CA GLU A 146 -13.41 -7.26 13.93
C GLU A 146 -12.04 -7.41 13.26
N LEU A 147 -11.08 -6.52 13.52
CA LEU A 147 -9.78 -6.57 12.85
C LEU A 147 -8.93 -7.70 13.39
N ARG A 148 -9.10 -8.01 14.68
CA ARG A 148 -8.51 -9.20 15.30
C ARG A 148 -9.19 -10.48 14.81
N ALA A 149 -10.51 -10.46 14.66
CA ALA A 149 -11.24 -11.59 14.07
C ALA A 149 -10.83 -11.86 12.61
N ASP A 150 -10.67 -10.81 11.79
CA ASP A 150 -10.19 -10.92 10.41
C ASP A 150 -8.76 -11.49 10.36
N ARG A 151 -7.87 -11.04 11.26
CA ARG A 151 -6.52 -11.60 11.41
C ARG A 151 -6.58 -13.09 11.77
N ASP A 152 -7.33 -13.46 12.81
CA ASP A 152 -7.38 -14.83 13.31
C ASP A 152 -7.99 -15.78 12.26
N GLN A 153 -9.01 -15.32 11.54
CA GLN A 153 -9.57 -16.07 10.39
C GLN A 153 -8.49 -16.31 9.34
N PHE A 154 -7.70 -15.30 9.01
CA PHE A 154 -6.72 -15.40 7.95
C PHE A 154 -5.49 -16.24 8.36
N ASP A 155 -4.98 -16.06 9.58
CA ASP A 155 -3.89 -16.89 10.10
C ASP A 155 -4.30 -18.38 10.13
N HIS A 156 -5.58 -18.68 10.39
CA HIS A 156 -6.14 -20.04 10.29
C HIS A 156 -6.16 -20.59 8.86
N LEU A 157 -6.40 -19.73 7.86
CA LEU A 157 -6.36 -20.10 6.43
C LEU A 157 -4.92 -20.40 5.99
N ILE A 158 -3.94 -19.54 6.33
CA ILE A 158 -2.53 -19.80 6.01
C ILE A 158 -2.04 -21.10 6.66
N ALA A 159 -2.39 -21.33 7.93
CA ALA A 159 -1.99 -22.55 8.64
C ALA A 159 -2.57 -23.84 8.01
N ARG A 160 -3.56 -23.72 7.13
CA ARG A 160 -4.18 -24.81 6.35
C ARG A 160 -3.92 -24.69 4.86
N ARG A 161 -2.94 -23.88 4.45
CA ARG A 161 -2.54 -23.78 3.05
C ARG A 161 -2.27 -25.20 2.54
N PRO A 162 -2.90 -25.62 1.43
CA PRO A 162 -2.63 -26.92 0.84
C PRO A 162 -1.17 -27.00 0.40
N ASP A 163 -0.61 -28.20 0.38
CA ASP A 163 0.65 -28.40 -0.31
C ASP A 163 0.40 -28.17 -1.80
N PHE A 164 1.05 -27.16 -2.35
CA PHE A 164 0.84 -26.80 -3.74
C PHE A 164 1.33 -27.89 -4.68
N ASP A 165 2.33 -28.69 -4.29
CA ASP A 165 2.82 -29.82 -5.09
C ASP A 165 1.74 -30.91 -5.29
N GLU A 166 0.74 -30.97 -4.41
CA GLU A 166 -0.39 -31.91 -4.51
C GLU A 166 -1.54 -31.38 -5.38
N LEU A 167 -1.56 -30.09 -5.69
CA LEU A 167 -2.61 -29.46 -6.50
C LEU A 167 -2.27 -29.45 -7.99
N THR A 168 -3.27 -29.54 -8.85
CA THR A 168 -3.17 -29.28 -10.29
C THR A 168 -3.08 -27.77 -10.60
N ASP A 169 -2.67 -27.41 -11.82
CA ASP A 169 -2.62 -26.00 -12.26
C ASP A 169 -4.00 -25.32 -12.16
N GLN A 170 -5.09 -26.04 -12.43
CA GLN A 170 -6.46 -25.51 -12.29
C GLN A 170 -6.84 -25.32 -10.83
N GLU A 171 -6.53 -26.29 -9.95
CA GLU A 171 -6.81 -26.15 -8.52
C GLU A 171 -6.04 -24.99 -7.87
N LEU A 172 -4.83 -24.66 -8.37
CA LEU A 172 -4.08 -23.48 -7.94
C LEU A 172 -4.77 -22.17 -8.36
N VAL A 173 -5.30 -22.11 -9.60
CA VAL A 173 -6.09 -20.95 -10.08
C VAL A 173 -7.37 -20.79 -9.26
N ASP A 174 -8.09 -21.89 -9.00
CA ASP A 174 -9.30 -21.90 -8.20
C ASP A 174 -9.01 -21.51 -6.74
N TYR A 175 -7.89 -21.98 -6.18
CA TYR A 175 -7.42 -21.57 -4.85
C TYR A 175 -7.17 -20.05 -4.79
N ALA A 176 -6.49 -19.47 -5.78
CA ALA A 176 -6.29 -18.02 -5.83
C ALA A 176 -7.63 -17.26 -5.90
N ARG A 177 -8.54 -17.68 -6.78
CA ARG A 177 -9.88 -17.06 -6.93
C ARG A 177 -10.77 -17.23 -5.69
N SER A 178 -10.56 -18.29 -4.91
CA SER A 178 -11.33 -18.55 -3.68
C SER A 178 -11.22 -17.43 -2.64
N PHE A 179 -10.15 -16.61 -2.70
CA PHE A 179 -9.96 -15.48 -1.82
C PHE A 179 -10.75 -14.23 -2.21
N LEU A 180 -11.26 -14.11 -3.44
CA LEU A 180 -11.90 -12.88 -3.93
C LEU A 180 -13.07 -12.39 -3.05
N PRO A 181 -14.00 -13.24 -2.56
CA PRO A 181 -15.06 -12.79 -1.67
C PRO A 181 -14.54 -12.26 -0.33
N LEU A 182 -13.50 -12.89 0.21
CA LEU A 182 -12.87 -12.43 1.45
C LEU A 182 -12.11 -11.12 1.20
N TYR A 183 -11.39 -11.02 0.09
CA TYR A 183 -10.65 -9.82 -0.32
C TYR A 183 -11.60 -8.62 -0.45
N ARG A 184 -12.74 -8.77 -1.14
CA ARG A 184 -13.79 -7.73 -1.22
C ARG A 184 -14.22 -7.23 0.16
N ARG A 185 -14.52 -8.16 1.08
CA ARG A 185 -14.94 -7.82 2.45
C ARG A 185 -13.85 -7.09 3.23
N LEU A 186 -12.60 -7.55 3.15
CA LEU A 186 -11.47 -6.94 3.86
C LEU A 186 -11.07 -5.60 3.26
N PHE A 187 -11.22 -5.44 1.95
CA PHE A 187 -10.96 -4.17 1.27
C PHE A 187 -12.04 -3.14 1.64
N CYS A 188 -13.32 -3.54 1.71
CA CYS A 188 -14.38 -2.71 2.30
C CYS A 188 -14.02 -2.21 3.70
N ARG A 189 -13.54 -3.12 4.57
CA ARG A 189 -13.07 -2.75 5.90
C ARG A 189 -11.91 -1.76 5.84
N HIS A 190 -10.94 -2.01 4.97
CA HIS A 190 -9.77 -1.15 4.81
C HIS A 190 -10.14 0.28 4.40
N ILE A 191 -11.09 0.45 3.48
CA ILE A 191 -11.55 1.78 3.06
C ILE A 191 -12.28 2.50 4.20
N LEU A 192 -13.20 1.83 4.90
CA LEU A 192 -13.90 2.42 6.06
C LEU A 192 -12.92 2.86 7.16
N THR A 193 -11.97 1.99 7.51
CA THR A 193 -10.97 2.28 8.54
C THR A 193 -10.01 3.38 8.10
N SER A 194 -9.60 3.41 6.83
CA SER A 194 -8.72 4.46 6.29
C SER A 194 -9.42 5.82 6.24
N GLY A 195 -10.69 5.86 5.81
CA GLY A 195 -11.49 7.08 5.82
C GLY A 195 -11.68 7.62 7.24
N ALA A 196 -12.01 6.75 8.20
CA ALA A 196 -12.14 7.12 9.61
C ALA A 196 -10.83 7.67 10.20
N SER A 197 -9.68 7.10 9.82
CA SER A 197 -8.37 7.63 10.22
C SER A 197 -8.16 9.06 9.70
N GLY A 198 -8.51 9.33 8.45
CA GLY A 198 -8.43 10.67 7.87
C GLY A 198 -9.36 11.66 8.57
N ILE A 199 -10.58 11.26 8.90
CA ILE A 199 -11.55 12.07 9.66
C ILE A 199 -10.99 12.43 11.04
N GLY A 200 -10.48 11.47 11.80
CA GLY A 200 -9.89 11.73 13.12
C GLY A 200 -8.70 12.70 13.05
N ILE A 201 -7.79 12.50 12.10
CA ILE A 201 -6.65 13.40 11.87
C ILE A 201 -7.14 14.81 11.49
N GLY A 202 -8.13 14.91 10.61
CA GLY A 202 -8.74 16.18 10.19
C GLY A 202 -9.39 16.93 11.35
N THR A 203 -10.10 16.23 12.25
CA THR A 203 -10.67 16.82 13.47
C THR A 203 -9.59 17.44 14.35
N VAL A 204 -8.50 16.71 14.60
CA VAL A 204 -7.37 17.24 15.39
C VAL A 204 -6.71 18.42 14.69
N ALA A 205 -6.49 18.33 13.38
CA ALA A 205 -5.89 19.40 12.58
C ALA A 205 -6.72 20.70 12.64
N GLY A 206 -8.06 20.61 12.65
CA GLY A 206 -8.94 21.77 12.82
C GLY A 206 -8.73 22.49 14.15
N VAL A 207 -8.60 21.74 15.25
CA VAL A 207 -8.29 22.31 16.58
C VAL A 207 -6.91 22.96 16.59
N LEU A 208 -5.90 22.28 16.04
CA LEU A 208 -4.54 22.81 15.96
C LEU A 208 -4.44 24.09 15.13
N ALA A 209 -5.17 24.18 14.02
CA ALA A 209 -5.22 25.38 13.20
C ALA A 209 -5.82 26.57 13.97
N ALA A 210 -6.87 26.33 14.78
CA ALA A 210 -7.51 27.37 15.57
C ALA A 210 -6.60 27.96 16.67
N ILE A 211 -5.64 27.17 17.16
CA ILE A 211 -4.64 27.62 18.15
C ILE A 211 -3.28 27.96 17.53
N GLU A 212 -3.19 28.06 16.20
CA GLU A 212 -1.95 28.37 15.45
C GLU A 212 -0.80 27.39 15.75
N GLN A 213 -1.09 26.09 15.87
CA GLN A 213 -0.12 24.99 16.06
C GLN A 213 -0.26 23.85 15.02
N PRO A 214 -0.47 24.11 13.71
CA PRO A 214 -0.73 23.07 12.72
C PRO A 214 0.42 22.05 12.56
N GLU A 215 1.65 22.42 12.91
CA GLU A 215 2.84 21.58 12.83
C GLU A 215 2.84 20.39 13.80
N LEU A 216 2.02 20.42 14.86
CA LEU A 216 1.99 19.36 15.87
C LEU A 216 1.24 18.11 15.41
N ILE A 217 0.50 18.16 14.29
CA ILE A 217 -0.38 17.06 13.87
C ILE A 217 0.37 15.73 13.72
N MET A 218 1.53 15.74 13.07
CA MET A 218 2.33 14.54 12.85
C MET A 218 2.93 13.99 14.15
N THR A 219 3.29 14.87 15.09
CA THR A 219 3.78 14.49 16.42
C THR A 219 2.67 13.82 17.23
N LEU A 220 1.45 14.36 17.19
CA LEU A 220 0.30 13.85 17.95
C LEU A 220 -0.17 12.45 17.50
N VAL A 221 0.12 12.06 16.26
CA VAL A 221 -0.21 10.72 15.73
C VAL A 221 1.01 9.81 15.56
N ALA A 222 2.16 10.20 16.08
CA ALA A 222 3.38 9.39 16.06
C ALA A 222 3.41 8.36 17.21
N GLY A 223 4.24 7.31 17.04
CA GLY A 223 4.57 6.38 18.12
C GLY A 223 3.37 5.64 18.72
N LEU A 224 2.29 5.38 17.97
CA LEU A 224 1.02 4.83 18.49
C LEU A 224 1.16 3.44 19.15
N GLY A 225 2.29 2.75 18.94
CA GLY A 225 2.50 1.39 19.45
C GLY A 225 1.64 0.36 18.72
N ASP A 226 2.02 -0.91 18.80
CA ASP A 226 1.28 -2.05 18.23
C ASP A 226 0.82 -1.88 16.75
N VAL A 227 1.65 -1.18 15.96
CA VAL A 227 1.42 -0.98 14.53
C VAL A 227 2.09 -2.12 13.76
N ASP A 228 1.30 -2.84 12.95
CA ASP A 228 1.78 -4.02 12.21
C ASP A 228 2.98 -3.77 11.29
N SER A 229 3.12 -2.56 10.75
CA SER A 229 4.24 -2.19 9.89
C SER A 229 5.56 -1.97 10.64
N ALA A 230 5.53 -1.75 11.96
CA ALA A 230 6.74 -1.60 12.77
C ALA A 230 7.35 -2.96 13.16
N ALA A 231 6.52 -3.97 13.40
CA ALA A 231 6.95 -5.27 13.91
C ALA A 231 8.06 -5.98 13.09
N PRO A 232 8.08 -5.94 11.74
CA PRO A 232 9.18 -6.49 10.97
C PRO A 232 10.52 -5.82 11.27
N SER A 233 10.53 -4.50 11.49
CA SER A 233 11.76 -3.74 11.74
C SER A 233 12.40 -4.11 13.08
N TRP A 234 11.59 -4.41 14.11
CA TRP A 234 12.07 -4.90 15.40
C TRP A 234 12.68 -6.30 15.26
N ALA A 235 12.01 -7.21 14.56
CA ALA A 235 12.53 -8.57 14.33
C ALA A 235 13.84 -8.54 13.50
N MET A 236 13.92 -7.71 12.46
CA MET A 236 15.16 -7.50 11.70
C MET A 236 16.27 -6.92 12.55
N TRP A 237 15.96 -5.98 13.44
CA TRP A 237 16.92 -5.39 14.36
C TRP A 237 17.53 -6.45 15.29
N ASP A 238 16.70 -7.27 15.93
CA ASP A 238 17.15 -8.34 16.83
C ASP A 238 18.04 -9.34 16.09
N MET A 239 17.63 -9.76 14.88
CA MET A 239 18.47 -10.61 14.02
C MET A 239 19.80 -9.94 13.65
N SER A 240 19.83 -8.62 13.43
CA SER A 240 21.08 -7.89 13.15
C SER A 240 22.07 -7.94 14.31
N ARG A 241 21.57 -7.94 15.56
CA ARG A 241 22.40 -8.05 16.77
C ARG A 241 22.95 -9.46 16.93
N ILE A 242 22.17 -10.49 16.57
CA ILE A 242 22.63 -11.88 16.54
C ILE A 242 23.78 -12.05 15.54
N VAL A 243 23.63 -11.49 14.33
CA VAL A 243 24.70 -11.50 13.31
C VAL A 243 25.95 -10.79 13.84
N LYS A 244 25.80 -9.58 14.40
CA LYS A 244 26.91 -8.80 14.98
C LYS A 244 27.62 -9.54 16.12
N GLY A 245 26.91 -10.37 16.88
CA GLY A 245 27.45 -11.16 17.98
C GLY A 245 28.14 -12.47 17.57
N SER A 246 28.00 -12.91 16.32
CA SER A 246 28.55 -14.18 15.81
C SER A 246 29.63 -13.93 14.74
N PRO A 247 30.89 -14.32 14.98
CA PRO A 247 31.96 -14.20 13.99
C PRO A 247 31.64 -14.93 12.68
N ASP A 248 31.04 -16.12 12.77
CA ASP A 248 30.72 -16.96 11.60
C ASP A 248 29.64 -16.31 10.73
N LEU A 249 28.56 -15.81 11.35
CA LEU A 249 27.51 -15.09 10.62
C LEU A 249 28.05 -13.77 10.04
N THR A 250 28.83 -13.02 10.83
CA THR A 250 29.45 -11.78 10.36
C THR A 250 30.31 -12.03 9.12
N ALA A 251 31.14 -13.09 9.10
CA ALA A 251 31.93 -13.44 7.94
C ALA A 251 31.06 -13.76 6.71
N ALA A 252 29.99 -14.53 6.88
CA ALA A 252 29.06 -14.84 5.79
C ALA A 252 28.34 -13.61 5.22
N PHE A 253 27.98 -12.65 6.07
CA PHE A 253 27.36 -11.38 5.66
C PHE A 253 28.39 -10.43 5.00
N ASP A 254 29.64 -10.43 5.44
CA ASP A 254 30.72 -9.60 4.87
C ASP A 254 31.10 -9.98 3.43
N GLU A 255 30.83 -11.23 3.03
CA GLU A 255 30.95 -11.64 1.62
C GLU A 255 29.86 -11.04 0.71
N GLY A 256 28.93 -10.26 1.26
CA GLY A 256 27.86 -9.58 0.52
C GLY A 256 26.50 -10.29 0.61
N VAL A 257 25.45 -9.64 0.14
CA VAL A 257 24.05 -10.10 0.33
C VAL A 257 23.54 -11.02 -0.78
N THR A 258 24.17 -11.02 -1.95
CA THR A 258 23.77 -11.87 -3.07
C THR A 258 24.06 -13.34 -2.75
N GLY A 259 23.01 -14.19 -2.77
CA GLY A 259 23.14 -15.62 -2.46
C GLY A 259 23.41 -15.91 -0.99
N LEU A 260 23.24 -14.92 -0.11
CA LEU A 260 23.49 -15.05 1.32
C LEU A 260 22.58 -16.11 1.96
N ALA A 261 21.31 -16.19 1.55
CA ALA A 261 20.37 -17.20 2.03
C ALA A 261 20.92 -18.63 1.83
N ALA A 262 21.35 -18.96 0.61
CA ALA A 262 21.90 -20.28 0.28
C ALA A 262 23.22 -20.58 1.03
N ARG A 263 24.06 -19.55 1.27
CA ARG A 263 25.27 -19.73 2.08
C ARG A 263 24.96 -20.04 3.54
N LEU A 264 24.01 -19.32 4.13
CA LEU A 264 23.58 -19.56 5.51
C LEU A 264 22.96 -20.96 5.65
N GLU A 265 22.18 -21.40 4.66
CA GLU A 265 21.64 -22.75 4.61
C GLU A 265 22.76 -23.81 4.54
N ALA A 266 23.72 -23.66 3.62
CA ALA A 266 24.86 -24.58 3.52
C ALA A 266 25.71 -24.62 4.80
N MET A 267 25.87 -23.49 5.51
CA MET A 267 26.53 -23.45 6.82
C MET A 267 25.75 -24.23 7.87
N ALA A 268 24.42 -24.09 7.89
CA ALA A 268 23.56 -24.84 8.80
C ALA A 268 23.61 -26.35 8.51
N GLU A 269 23.55 -26.76 7.23
CA GLU A 269 23.70 -28.16 6.82
C GLU A 269 25.08 -28.74 7.19
N ALA A 270 26.13 -27.91 7.18
CA ALA A 270 27.46 -28.28 7.63
C ALA A 270 27.60 -28.34 9.18
N GLY A 271 26.52 -28.10 9.93
CA GLY A 271 26.46 -28.19 11.38
C GLY A 271 26.96 -26.94 12.11
N ASN A 272 26.91 -25.75 11.47
CA ASN A 272 27.20 -24.50 12.16
C ASN A 272 26.01 -24.08 13.06
N PRO A 273 26.16 -24.06 14.40
CA PRO A 273 25.03 -23.79 15.30
C PRO A 273 24.48 -22.37 15.17
N SER A 274 25.33 -21.38 14.89
CA SER A 274 24.88 -19.99 14.69
C SER A 274 24.02 -19.85 13.44
N ALA A 275 24.38 -20.56 12.37
CA ALA A 275 23.62 -20.58 11.12
C ALA A 275 22.30 -21.34 11.28
N GLU A 276 22.28 -22.47 12.00
CA GLU A 276 21.05 -23.21 12.30
C GLU A 276 20.04 -22.35 13.08
N ASP A 277 20.48 -21.69 14.14
CA ASP A 277 19.60 -20.87 14.98
C ASP A 277 19.14 -19.60 14.26
N PHE A 278 20.03 -18.96 13.49
CA PHE A 278 19.65 -17.86 12.61
C PHE A 278 18.62 -18.31 11.56
N GLY A 279 18.82 -19.48 10.94
CA GLY A 279 17.90 -20.06 9.96
C GLY A 279 16.49 -20.26 10.50
N LYS A 280 16.34 -20.78 11.73
CA LYS A 280 15.03 -20.93 12.40
C LYS A 280 14.34 -19.59 12.65
N LEU A 281 15.10 -18.60 13.11
CA LEU A 281 14.59 -17.25 13.37
C LEU A 281 14.16 -16.56 12.07
N PHE A 282 14.99 -16.68 11.03
CA PHE A 282 14.70 -16.11 9.72
C PHE A 282 13.51 -16.82 9.05
N GLY A 283 13.38 -18.14 9.17
CA GLY A 283 12.20 -18.88 8.73
C GLY A 283 10.91 -18.37 9.41
N SER A 284 10.93 -18.22 10.74
CA SER A 284 9.81 -17.64 11.50
C SER A 284 9.49 -16.20 11.07
N PHE A 285 10.52 -15.40 10.76
CA PHE A 285 10.35 -14.05 10.21
C PHE A 285 9.62 -14.09 8.86
N ILE A 286 10.03 -14.98 7.95
CA ILE A 286 9.41 -15.12 6.62
C ILE A 286 7.98 -15.65 6.72
N GLU A 287 7.69 -16.61 7.59
CA GLU A 287 6.32 -17.08 7.83
C GLU A 287 5.39 -15.94 8.26
N ARG A 288 5.87 -15.07 9.15
CA ARG A 288 5.07 -13.97 9.71
C ARG A 288 4.98 -12.76 8.78
N PHE A 289 6.06 -12.43 8.07
CA PHE A 289 6.21 -11.16 7.35
C PHE A 289 6.53 -11.31 5.86
N GLY A 290 6.61 -12.53 5.31
CA GLY A 290 6.99 -12.78 3.91
C GLY A 290 6.02 -12.21 2.87
N ALA A 291 4.78 -11.92 3.27
CA ALA A 291 3.80 -11.20 2.45
C ALA A 291 4.14 -9.71 2.23
N ARG A 292 5.05 -9.15 3.02
CA ARG A 292 5.46 -7.74 2.97
C ARG A 292 6.61 -7.55 1.99
N GLY A 293 6.72 -6.36 1.43
CA GLY A 293 7.83 -5.97 0.58
C GLY A 293 7.49 -4.80 -0.33
N PRO A 294 8.43 -4.36 -1.19
CA PRO A 294 8.16 -3.32 -2.16
C PRO A 294 7.00 -3.71 -3.08
N ASN A 295 6.08 -2.76 -3.32
CA ASN A 295 4.90 -2.94 -4.18
C ASN A 295 4.05 -4.18 -3.80
N GLU A 296 3.86 -4.43 -2.50
CA GLU A 296 3.19 -5.62 -1.94
C GLU A 296 1.72 -5.85 -2.38
N TRP A 297 1.08 -4.85 -2.98
CA TRP A 297 -0.27 -4.96 -3.54
C TRP A 297 -0.32 -5.53 -4.97
N GLU A 298 0.79 -5.45 -5.72
CA GLU A 298 0.90 -6.00 -7.08
C GLU A 298 1.16 -7.51 -7.02
N LEU A 299 0.35 -8.34 -7.69
CA LEU A 299 0.53 -9.79 -7.68
C LEU A 299 1.92 -10.22 -8.20
N ARG A 300 2.46 -9.54 -9.21
CA ARG A 300 3.80 -9.84 -9.77
C ARG A 300 4.97 -9.50 -8.84
N SER A 301 4.77 -8.70 -7.80
CA SER A 301 5.87 -8.18 -6.97
C SER A 301 6.61 -9.28 -6.20
N LYS A 302 7.90 -9.03 -5.95
CA LYS A 302 8.78 -9.94 -5.20
C LYS A 302 8.82 -9.51 -3.74
N THR A 303 7.87 -10.01 -2.96
CA THR A 303 7.84 -9.79 -1.51
C THR A 303 8.98 -10.50 -0.80
N TRP A 304 9.18 -10.21 0.49
CA TRP A 304 10.27 -10.78 1.28
C TRP A 304 10.27 -12.30 1.31
N GLY A 305 9.11 -12.96 1.26
CA GLY A 305 9.02 -14.42 1.17
C GLY A 305 9.39 -15.00 -0.19
N ILE A 306 9.56 -14.17 -1.21
CA ILE A 306 9.96 -14.56 -2.58
C ILE A 306 11.41 -14.14 -2.85
N ALA A 307 11.81 -12.93 -2.43
CA ALA A 307 13.16 -12.40 -2.57
C ALA A 307 13.83 -12.27 -1.19
N LEU A 308 14.31 -13.40 -0.67
CA LEU A 308 14.92 -13.50 0.67
C LEU A 308 16.15 -12.59 0.86
N ASP A 309 16.86 -12.26 -0.21
CA ASP A 309 18.03 -11.38 -0.15
C ASP A 309 17.67 -9.94 0.26
N VAL A 310 16.42 -9.50 0.04
CA VAL A 310 15.97 -8.14 0.41
C VAL A 310 15.90 -7.94 1.93
N PRO A 311 15.15 -8.76 2.71
CA PRO A 311 15.16 -8.62 4.17
C PRO A 311 16.54 -8.92 4.77
N LEU A 312 17.33 -9.83 4.19
CA LEU A 312 18.71 -10.09 4.63
C LEU A 312 19.61 -8.86 4.44
N ALA A 313 19.45 -8.10 3.35
CA ALA A 313 20.18 -6.86 3.15
C ALA A 313 19.78 -5.78 4.15
N ALA A 314 18.50 -5.69 4.53
CA ALA A 314 18.07 -4.79 5.58
C ALA A 314 18.71 -5.16 6.94
N ILE A 315 18.70 -6.45 7.31
CA ILE A 315 19.37 -6.96 8.51
C ILE A 315 20.87 -6.63 8.49
N ASP A 316 21.51 -6.82 7.34
CA ASP A 316 22.92 -6.54 7.15
C ASP A 316 23.27 -5.07 7.40
N ARG A 317 22.48 -4.15 6.83
CA ARG A 317 22.66 -2.70 7.07
C ARG A 317 22.41 -2.33 8.53
N MET A 318 21.38 -2.90 9.16
CA MET A 318 21.07 -2.64 10.56
C MET A 318 22.23 -3.03 11.48
N ARG A 319 23.03 -4.05 11.17
CA ARG A 319 24.17 -4.51 11.99
C ARG A 319 25.18 -3.39 12.32
N PHE A 320 25.34 -2.42 11.43
CA PHE A 320 26.28 -1.31 11.59
C PHE A 320 25.72 -0.12 12.36
N ALA A 321 24.40 -0.05 12.55
CA ALA A 321 23.76 1.03 13.29
C ALA A 321 24.08 0.92 14.81
N PRO A 322 24.28 2.07 15.48
CA PRO A 322 24.46 2.12 16.93
C PRO A 322 23.15 1.79 17.65
N ASP A 323 23.23 1.33 18.91
CA ASP A 323 22.07 0.75 19.60
C ASP A 323 20.99 1.79 19.98
N ASP A 324 21.38 3.06 20.12
CA ASP A 324 20.48 4.21 20.33
C ASP A 324 19.67 4.58 19.08
N GLU A 325 20.05 4.06 17.92
CA GLU A 325 19.28 4.16 16.68
C GLU A 325 18.31 2.99 16.46
N SER A 326 18.18 2.07 17.43
CA SER A 326 17.24 0.94 17.33
C SER A 326 15.81 1.43 17.07
N PRO A 327 14.99 0.69 16.30
CA PRO A 327 13.62 1.13 16.05
C PRO A 327 12.78 1.20 17.32
N GLN A 328 13.11 0.43 18.36
CA GLN A 328 12.49 0.55 19.69
C GLN A 328 12.84 1.89 20.35
N ALA A 329 14.13 2.24 20.47
CA ALA A 329 14.54 3.51 21.07
C ALA A 329 13.94 4.73 20.35
N ARG A 330 13.88 4.67 19.01
CA ARG A 330 13.20 5.70 18.21
C ARG A 330 11.70 5.77 18.51
N THR A 331 11.04 4.62 18.65
CA THR A 331 9.61 4.57 18.99
C THR A 331 9.35 5.15 20.37
N ASP A 332 10.17 4.79 21.36
CA ASP A 332 10.07 5.30 22.74
C ASP A 332 10.20 6.82 22.79
N LEU A 333 11.13 7.40 22.01
CA LEU A 333 11.26 8.85 21.89
C LEU A 333 10.00 9.49 21.29
N ARG A 334 9.40 8.89 20.26
CA ARG A 334 8.18 9.42 19.64
C ARG A 334 6.98 9.35 20.56
N VAL A 335 6.91 8.34 21.43
CA VAL A 335 5.88 8.26 22.48
C VAL A 335 6.01 9.45 23.44
N ILE A 336 7.23 9.74 23.92
CA ILE A 336 7.49 10.86 24.82
C ILE A 336 7.13 12.20 24.16
N GLU A 337 7.56 12.42 22.92
CA GLU A 337 7.26 13.64 22.16
C GLU A 337 5.74 13.82 21.94
N ARG A 338 5.03 12.75 21.61
CA ARG A 338 3.58 12.77 21.45
C ARG A 338 2.87 13.14 22.74
N GLU A 339 3.24 12.51 23.86
CA GLU A 339 2.63 12.77 25.17
C GLU A 339 2.84 14.22 25.59
N ALA A 340 4.07 14.74 25.45
CA ALA A 340 4.37 16.14 25.71
C ALA A 340 3.57 17.10 24.81
N ALA A 341 3.46 16.81 23.51
CA ALA A 341 2.66 17.62 22.59
C ALA A 341 1.15 17.56 22.92
N THR A 342 0.67 16.40 23.37
CA THR A 342 -0.73 16.22 23.78
C THR A 342 -1.05 17.07 25.01
N ASP A 343 -0.19 17.03 26.03
CA ASP A 343 -0.37 17.81 27.24
C ASP A 343 -0.26 19.32 26.98
N PHE A 344 0.68 19.73 26.13
CA PHE A 344 0.80 21.12 25.68
C PHE A 344 -0.49 21.63 25.00
N VAL A 345 -1.07 20.85 24.08
CA VAL A 345 -2.31 21.24 23.40
C VAL A 345 -3.47 21.32 24.40
N ARG A 346 -3.57 20.34 25.32
CA ARG A 346 -4.59 20.35 26.39
C ARG A 346 -4.51 21.59 27.26
N GLU A 347 -3.32 22.03 27.63
CA GLU A 347 -3.12 23.26 28.40
C GLU A 347 -3.59 24.50 27.64
N LEU A 348 -3.29 24.59 26.33
CA LEU A 348 -3.71 25.74 25.51
C LEU A 348 -5.22 25.86 25.35
N ILE A 349 -5.94 24.73 25.30
CA ILE A 349 -7.40 24.70 25.08
C ILE A 349 -8.20 24.48 26.37
N ALA A 350 -7.55 24.52 27.55
CA ALA A 350 -8.17 24.17 28.83
C ALA A 350 -9.40 25.03 29.19
N ASP A 351 -9.38 26.31 28.80
CA ASP A 351 -10.48 27.25 29.02
C ASP A 351 -11.56 27.22 27.93
N ASP A 352 -11.41 26.34 26.93
CA ASP A 352 -12.36 26.08 25.85
C ASP A 352 -12.90 24.64 25.92
N PRO A 353 -14.05 24.42 26.59
CA PRO A 353 -14.65 23.09 26.70
C PRO A 353 -15.03 22.45 25.36
N GLU A 354 -15.35 23.25 24.35
CA GLU A 354 -15.74 22.76 23.02
C GLU A 354 -14.51 22.27 22.25
N ALA A 355 -13.44 23.07 22.22
CA ALA A 355 -12.17 22.67 21.63
C ALA A 355 -11.57 21.46 22.37
N SER A 356 -11.62 21.44 23.70
CA SER A 356 -11.18 20.31 24.52
C SER A 356 -11.92 19.02 24.18
N GLY A 357 -13.26 19.07 24.10
CA GLY A 357 -14.07 17.90 23.75
C GLY A 357 -13.78 17.40 22.32
N THR A 358 -13.65 18.34 21.37
CA THR A 358 -13.33 18.04 19.98
C THR A 358 -11.95 17.41 19.83
N PHE A 359 -10.96 17.93 20.56
CA PHE A 359 -9.59 17.41 20.56
C PHE A 359 -9.54 15.97 21.08
N GLU A 360 -10.14 15.67 22.23
CA GLU A 360 -10.10 14.31 22.82
C GLU A 360 -10.82 13.28 21.94
N VAL A 361 -11.97 13.65 21.37
CA VAL A 361 -12.71 12.77 20.45
C VAL A 361 -11.94 12.56 19.15
N GLY A 362 -11.39 13.63 18.58
CA GLY A 362 -10.56 13.58 17.37
C GLY A 362 -9.30 12.74 17.56
N LEU A 363 -8.56 12.96 18.66
CA LEU A 363 -7.31 12.27 18.96
C LEU A 363 -7.53 10.77 19.18
N ARG A 364 -8.56 10.39 19.96
CA ARG A 364 -8.94 8.99 20.15
C ARG A 364 -9.29 8.32 18.82
N CYS A 365 -10.10 8.99 18.00
CA CYS A 365 -10.47 8.52 16.66
C CYS A 365 -9.22 8.32 15.78
N ALA A 366 -8.35 9.33 15.71
CA ALA A 366 -7.11 9.28 14.94
C ALA A 366 -6.22 8.10 15.37
N HIS A 367 -6.00 7.92 16.68
CA HIS A 367 -5.18 6.84 17.21
C HIS A 367 -5.75 5.46 16.90
N LEU A 368 -7.04 5.26 17.18
CA LEU A 368 -7.72 3.97 16.98
C LEU A 368 -7.70 3.55 15.50
N TYR A 369 -8.11 4.44 14.60
CA TYR A 369 -8.26 4.10 13.19
C TYR A 369 -6.93 4.15 12.42
N ASN A 370 -5.91 4.90 12.85
CA ASN A 370 -4.59 4.84 12.23
C ASN A 370 -3.91 3.49 12.51
N ALA A 371 -3.96 3.00 13.75
CA ALA A 371 -3.50 1.64 14.07
C ALA A 371 -4.35 0.57 13.34
N GLY A 372 -5.67 0.76 13.30
CA GLY A 372 -6.57 -0.12 12.55
C GLY A 372 -6.30 -0.15 11.05
N ARG A 373 -5.92 0.98 10.44
CA ARG A 373 -5.60 1.09 9.01
C ARG A 373 -4.40 0.21 8.65
N GLU A 374 -3.38 0.21 9.49
CA GLU A 374 -2.18 -0.63 9.28
C GLU A 374 -2.50 -2.13 9.42
N ARG A 375 -3.40 -2.50 10.35
CA ARG A 375 -3.92 -3.87 10.49
C ARG A 375 -4.73 -4.31 9.28
N THR A 376 -5.69 -3.48 8.84
CA THR A 376 -6.53 -3.81 7.67
C THR A 376 -5.69 -3.93 6.40
N LYS A 377 -4.70 -3.06 6.21
CA LYS A 377 -3.72 -3.19 5.13
C LYS A 377 -3.00 -4.52 5.21
N THR A 378 -2.46 -4.88 6.38
CA THR A 378 -1.73 -6.14 6.59
C THR A 378 -2.60 -7.35 6.23
N ASN A 379 -3.86 -7.38 6.63
CA ASN A 379 -4.77 -8.47 6.29
C ASN A 379 -5.01 -8.58 4.77
N ASN A 380 -5.16 -7.44 4.07
CA ASN A 380 -5.34 -7.42 2.62
C ASN A 380 -4.09 -7.90 1.87
N VAL A 381 -2.89 -7.38 2.21
CA VAL A 381 -1.64 -7.75 1.52
C VAL A 381 -1.29 -9.22 1.73
N LYS A 382 -1.66 -9.80 2.88
CA LYS A 382 -1.48 -11.23 3.08
C LYS A 382 -2.40 -12.07 2.17
N ILE A 383 -3.66 -11.65 1.93
CA ILE A 383 -4.53 -12.31 0.93
C ILE A 383 -3.93 -12.22 -0.47
N VAL A 384 -3.47 -11.02 -0.86
CA VAL A 384 -2.77 -10.82 -2.14
C VAL A 384 -1.56 -11.75 -2.25
N HIS A 385 -0.85 -11.99 -1.15
CA HIS A 385 0.27 -12.92 -1.12
C HIS A 385 -0.14 -14.38 -1.35
N GLU A 386 -1.24 -14.87 -0.78
CA GLU A 386 -1.73 -16.24 -1.04
C GLU A 386 -2.08 -16.45 -2.51
N MET A 387 -2.80 -15.48 -3.10
CA MET A 387 -3.11 -15.49 -4.53
C MET A 387 -1.82 -15.48 -5.36
N ARG A 388 -0.86 -14.61 -5.00
CA ARG A 388 0.46 -14.53 -5.63
C ARG A 388 1.20 -15.86 -5.59
N LEU A 389 1.29 -16.52 -4.44
CA LEU A 389 2.05 -17.76 -4.29
C LEU A 389 1.47 -18.87 -5.19
N ALA A 390 0.14 -19.03 -5.20
CA ALA A 390 -0.52 -20.05 -6.02
C ALA A 390 -0.31 -19.81 -7.53
N ILE A 391 -0.45 -18.56 -7.98
CA ILE A 391 -0.21 -18.19 -9.38
C ILE A 391 1.28 -18.32 -9.75
N ARG A 392 2.19 -17.96 -8.85
CA ARG A 392 3.64 -18.16 -9.08
C ARG A 392 3.99 -19.62 -9.25
N GLU A 393 3.32 -20.52 -8.52
CA GLU A 393 3.52 -21.96 -8.68
C GLU A 393 3.07 -22.44 -10.07
N VAL A 394 1.92 -21.97 -10.58
CA VAL A 394 1.51 -22.22 -11.97
C VAL A 394 2.58 -21.71 -12.95
N GLY A 395 3.11 -20.50 -12.71
CA GLY A 395 4.20 -19.93 -13.50
C GLY A 395 5.49 -20.76 -13.46
N ARG A 396 5.88 -21.28 -12.29
CA ARG A 396 7.06 -22.15 -12.10
C ARG A 396 6.94 -23.41 -12.95
N ARG A 397 5.80 -24.11 -12.85
CA ARG A 397 5.53 -25.32 -13.62
C ARG A 397 5.49 -25.06 -15.11
N ALA A 398 4.91 -23.93 -15.53
CA ALA A 398 4.88 -23.53 -16.93
C ALA A 398 6.28 -23.28 -17.51
N VAL A 399 7.21 -22.71 -16.74
CA VAL A 399 8.61 -22.57 -17.15
C VAL A 399 9.28 -23.93 -17.29
N GLU A 400 9.06 -24.86 -16.36
CA GLU A 400 9.61 -26.22 -16.43
C GLU A 400 9.14 -27.00 -17.66
N ARG A 401 7.89 -26.77 -18.09
CA ARG A 401 7.34 -27.32 -19.34
C ARG A 401 7.82 -26.61 -20.60
N GLY A 402 8.39 -25.41 -20.46
CA GLY A 402 8.82 -24.56 -21.58
C GLY A 402 7.70 -23.68 -22.18
N ASP A 403 6.53 -23.64 -21.55
CA ASP A 403 5.37 -22.82 -21.97
C ASP A 403 5.65 -21.32 -21.77
N LEU A 404 6.42 -20.99 -20.72
CA LEU A 404 6.83 -19.62 -20.37
C LEU A 404 8.36 -19.50 -20.29
N ARG A 405 8.88 -18.28 -20.48
CA ARG A 405 10.33 -17.98 -20.40
C ARG A 405 10.78 -17.61 -18.99
N SER A 406 9.87 -17.10 -18.16
CA SER A 406 10.09 -16.76 -16.76
C SER A 406 8.79 -16.93 -15.97
N ILE A 407 8.90 -17.07 -14.64
CA ILE A 407 7.72 -17.20 -13.75
C ILE A 407 6.86 -15.95 -13.87
N GLU A 408 7.49 -14.78 -13.99
CA GLU A 408 6.85 -13.48 -14.04
C GLU A 408 5.90 -13.29 -15.24
N GLN A 409 6.06 -14.08 -16.30
CA GLN A 409 5.20 -14.00 -17.49
C GLN A 409 3.77 -14.50 -17.25
N ILE A 410 3.53 -15.31 -16.22
CA ILE A 410 2.17 -15.75 -15.87
C ILE A 410 1.25 -14.56 -15.58
N PHE A 411 1.79 -13.50 -14.97
CA PHE A 411 1.05 -12.28 -14.61
C PHE A 411 0.69 -11.39 -15.80
N MET A 412 1.19 -11.70 -17.00
CA MET A 412 0.82 -11.01 -18.24
C MET A 412 -0.48 -11.53 -18.86
N LEU A 413 -1.03 -12.62 -18.32
CA LEU A 413 -2.39 -13.07 -18.61
C LEU A 413 -3.41 -12.22 -17.85
N VAL A 414 -4.59 -12.02 -18.42
CA VAL A 414 -5.77 -11.57 -17.66
C VAL A 414 -6.46 -12.77 -17.01
N ASP A 415 -7.27 -12.55 -15.97
CA ASP A 415 -7.90 -13.63 -15.19
C ASP A 415 -8.67 -14.64 -16.05
N ASN A 416 -9.42 -14.19 -17.06
CA ASN A 416 -10.20 -15.08 -17.92
C ASN A 416 -9.35 -15.91 -18.90
N GLU A 417 -8.09 -15.54 -19.14
CA GLU A 417 -7.14 -16.33 -19.95
C GLU A 417 -6.48 -17.46 -19.13
N LEU A 418 -6.58 -17.43 -17.79
CA LEU A 418 -5.96 -18.45 -16.94
C LEU A 418 -6.52 -19.85 -17.24
N ASP A 419 -7.83 -19.98 -17.37
CA ASP A 419 -8.47 -21.29 -17.65
C ASP A 419 -8.08 -21.81 -19.04
N ASP A 420 -7.97 -20.92 -20.05
CA ASP A 420 -7.45 -21.27 -21.37
C ASP A 420 -6.01 -21.76 -21.31
N PHE A 421 -5.19 -21.14 -20.45
CA PHE A 421 -3.79 -21.49 -20.27
C PHE A 421 -3.60 -22.82 -19.52
N VAL A 422 -4.30 -23.03 -18.39
CA VAL A 422 -4.09 -24.20 -17.52
C VAL A 422 -4.88 -25.43 -17.93
N GLU A 423 -6.14 -25.26 -18.35
CA GLU A 423 -7.04 -26.37 -18.71
C GLU A 423 -6.96 -26.68 -20.20
N ARG A 424 -7.13 -25.64 -21.04
CA ARG A 424 -7.23 -25.81 -22.51
C ARG A 424 -5.88 -25.84 -23.21
N ARG A 425 -4.79 -25.54 -22.48
CA ARG A 425 -3.40 -25.52 -22.97
C ARG A 425 -3.24 -24.68 -24.23
N VAL A 426 -3.93 -23.54 -24.30
CA VAL A 426 -3.75 -22.56 -25.37
C VAL A 426 -2.33 -21.98 -25.28
N ASP A 427 -1.66 -21.85 -26.42
CA ASP A 427 -0.31 -21.27 -26.47
C ASP A 427 -0.38 -19.75 -26.37
N PHE A 428 0.06 -19.24 -25.22
CA PHE A 428 0.17 -17.81 -24.93
C PHE A 428 1.60 -17.27 -25.00
N ARG A 429 2.60 -18.10 -25.31
CA ARG A 429 4.02 -17.81 -25.08
C ARG A 429 4.50 -16.53 -25.76
N GLU A 430 4.14 -16.32 -27.01
CA GLU A 430 4.51 -15.09 -27.72
C GLU A 430 3.66 -13.89 -27.30
N LEU A 431 2.39 -14.11 -26.95
CA LEU A 431 1.49 -13.04 -26.47
C LEU A 431 1.97 -12.47 -25.13
N VAL A 432 2.28 -13.31 -24.15
CA VAL A 432 2.79 -12.86 -22.85
C VAL A 432 4.17 -12.22 -22.97
N ALA A 433 5.01 -12.69 -23.89
CA ALA A 433 6.30 -12.06 -24.17
C ALA A 433 6.15 -10.67 -24.80
N GLU A 434 5.16 -10.46 -25.66
CA GLU A 434 4.82 -9.14 -26.20
C GLU A 434 4.29 -8.21 -25.11
N ARG A 435 3.33 -8.68 -24.31
CA ARG A 435 2.77 -7.92 -23.18
C ARG A 435 3.84 -7.56 -22.15
N GLU A 436 4.74 -8.48 -21.81
CA GLU A 436 5.83 -8.20 -20.88
C GLU A 436 6.76 -7.11 -21.40
N ARG A 437 7.11 -7.12 -22.70
CA ARG A 437 7.93 -6.06 -23.30
C ARG A 437 7.24 -4.70 -23.19
N TYR A 438 5.95 -4.63 -23.50
CA TYR A 438 5.20 -3.39 -23.36
C TYR A 438 5.10 -2.94 -21.90
N TYR A 439 4.73 -3.85 -20.99
CA TYR A 439 4.66 -3.61 -19.55
C TYR A 439 5.98 -3.04 -18.99
N LEU A 440 7.11 -3.63 -19.36
CA LEU A 440 8.42 -3.14 -18.92
C LEU A 440 8.74 -1.75 -19.49
N SER A 441 8.31 -1.43 -20.71
CA SER A 441 8.48 -0.09 -21.27
C SER A 441 7.70 1.00 -20.53
N LEU A 442 6.63 0.63 -19.81
CA LEU A 442 5.86 1.58 -19.03
C LEU A 442 6.69 2.16 -17.87
N TYR A 443 7.69 1.44 -17.35
CA TYR A 443 8.57 1.98 -16.30
C TYR A 443 9.33 3.25 -16.72
N ASP A 444 9.50 3.47 -18.02
CA ASP A 444 10.26 4.59 -18.56
C ASP A 444 9.44 5.88 -18.71
N VAL A 445 8.13 5.86 -18.45
CA VAL A 445 7.23 7.02 -18.59
C VAL A 445 6.70 7.55 -17.26
N GLU A 446 6.37 8.84 -17.25
CA GLU A 446 5.70 9.53 -16.16
C GLU A 446 4.19 9.60 -16.46
N PRO A 447 3.34 8.86 -15.73
CA PRO A 447 1.89 8.95 -15.92
C PRO A 447 1.37 10.33 -15.48
N PRO A 448 0.35 10.89 -16.15
CA PRO A 448 -0.31 12.11 -15.69
C PRO A 448 -0.79 12.00 -14.25
N PHE A 449 -0.53 13.02 -13.42
CA PHE A 449 -0.86 12.98 -12.00
C PHE A 449 -2.37 13.14 -11.75
N VAL A 450 -3.04 14.00 -12.51
CA VAL A 450 -4.51 14.17 -12.51
C VAL A 450 -4.99 14.17 -13.96
N THR A 451 -6.14 13.55 -14.22
CA THR A 451 -6.74 13.49 -15.56
C THR A 451 -8.23 13.82 -15.47
N HIS A 452 -8.76 14.48 -16.51
CA HIS A 452 -10.19 14.66 -16.72
C HIS A 452 -10.61 13.79 -17.91
N GLY A 453 -11.39 12.74 -17.66
CA GLY A 453 -11.67 11.70 -18.64
C GLY A 453 -10.42 10.86 -18.97
N PRO A 454 -10.33 10.29 -20.18
CA PRO A 454 -9.19 9.46 -20.55
C PRO A 454 -7.91 10.31 -20.64
N PRO A 455 -6.76 9.83 -20.11
CA PRO A 455 -5.48 10.49 -20.37
C PRO A 455 -5.11 10.44 -21.85
N PRO A 456 -4.19 11.31 -22.31
CA PRO A 456 -3.60 11.17 -23.63
C PRO A 456 -2.92 9.80 -23.78
N PRO A 457 -2.72 9.30 -25.02
CA PRO A 457 -2.01 8.04 -25.26
C PRO A 457 -0.62 8.02 -24.61
N VAL A 458 -0.16 6.83 -24.20
CA VAL A 458 1.12 6.64 -23.50
C VAL A 458 2.30 7.17 -24.32
N SER A 459 2.25 7.11 -25.66
CA SER A 459 3.29 7.69 -26.53
C SER A 459 3.52 9.19 -26.35
N GLN A 460 2.57 9.91 -25.74
CA GLN A 460 2.65 11.36 -25.49
C GLN A 460 3.11 11.68 -24.07
N TRP A 461 3.25 10.66 -23.21
CA TRP A 461 3.67 10.87 -21.83
C TRP A 461 5.15 11.22 -21.76
N ARG A 462 5.52 11.96 -20.72
CA ARG A 462 6.91 12.37 -20.53
C ARG A 462 7.77 11.15 -20.22
N HIS A 463 8.83 10.96 -20.99
CA HIS A 463 9.81 9.93 -20.70
C HIS A 463 10.71 10.36 -19.53
N ARG A 464 10.89 9.52 -18.53
CA ARG A 464 11.70 9.80 -17.33
C ARG A 464 13.14 10.14 -17.69
N ALA A 465 13.73 9.45 -18.65
CA ALA A 465 15.09 9.78 -19.14
C ALA A 465 15.19 11.18 -19.80
N ALA A 466 14.10 11.70 -20.37
CA ALA A 466 14.05 13.06 -20.94
C ALA A 466 13.86 14.14 -19.84
N ALA A 467 13.53 13.75 -18.61
CA ALA A 467 13.52 14.64 -17.45
C ALA A 467 14.93 15.09 -17.01
N SER A 468 15.99 14.57 -17.66
CA SER A 468 17.38 15.04 -17.55
C SER A 468 17.61 16.50 -17.95
N GLY A 469 16.59 17.19 -18.46
CA GLY A 469 16.61 18.65 -18.70
C GLY A 469 16.19 19.51 -17.50
N ALA A 470 15.92 18.93 -16.32
CA ALA A 470 15.82 19.72 -15.09
C ALA A 470 17.20 20.32 -14.78
N ASP A 471 17.24 21.60 -14.41
CA ASP A 471 18.48 22.24 -13.98
C ASP A 471 19.10 21.41 -12.86
N HIS A 472 20.32 20.90 -13.11
CA HIS A 472 21.05 20.17 -12.10
C HIS A 472 21.27 21.10 -10.90
N ALA A 473 20.77 20.70 -9.73
CA ALA A 473 20.99 21.46 -8.51
C ALA A 473 22.50 21.68 -8.31
N VAL A 474 22.91 22.94 -8.20
CA VAL A 474 24.29 23.33 -7.92
C VAL A 474 24.48 23.59 -6.44
N ALA A 475 25.74 23.64 -6.01
CA ALA A 475 26.06 23.95 -4.63
C ALA A 475 25.50 25.32 -4.23
N GLY A 476 24.64 25.35 -3.22
CA GLY A 476 23.96 26.55 -2.75
C GLY A 476 22.46 26.57 -3.05
N ASP A 477 21.98 25.70 -3.95
CA ASP A 477 20.55 25.60 -4.24
C ASP A 477 19.78 25.04 -3.03
N VAL A 478 18.57 25.59 -2.83
CA VAL A 478 17.61 25.11 -1.85
C VAL A 478 16.47 24.43 -2.59
N LEU A 479 16.39 23.11 -2.46
CA LEU A 479 15.27 22.33 -2.98
C LEU A 479 14.17 22.25 -1.91
N THR A 480 12.95 22.67 -2.25
CA THR A 480 11.80 22.63 -1.36
C THR A 480 10.92 21.42 -1.69
N GLY A 481 10.46 20.71 -0.66
CA GLY A 481 9.53 19.59 -0.78
C GLY A 481 8.44 19.66 0.29
N ILE A 482 7.63 18.61 0.40
CA ILE A 482 6.57 18.51 1.41
C ILE A 482 7.19 18.06 2.75
N PRO A 483 6.91 18.75 3.87
CA PRO A 483 7.46 18.35 5.18
C PRO A 483 6.85 17.01 5.63
N GLY A 484 7.68 15.96 5.71
CA GLY A 484 7.25 14.63 6.17
C GLY A 484 7.62 14.29 7.61
N CYS A 485 8.70 14.87 8.14
CA CYS A 485 9.15 14.67 9.53
C CYS A 485 9.83 15.96 10.03
N PRO A 486 9.46 16.48 11.20
CA PRO A 486 10.06 17.70 11.74
C PRO A 486 11.53 17.45 12.15
N GLY A 487 12.39 18.44 11.90
CA GLY A 487 13.78 18.43 12.33
C GLY A 487 14.75 18.98 11.28
N VAL A 488 16.03 19.08 11.66
CA VAL A 488 17.11 19.50 10.76
C VAL A 488 18.20 18.43 10.78
N ALA A 489 18.54 17.91 9.61
CA ALA A 489 19.58 16.90 9.42
C ALA A 489 20.60 17.33 8.36
N ARG A 490 21.86 16.91 8.52
CA ARG A 490 22.93 17.12 7.54
C ARG A 490 23.73 15.85 7.37
N GLY A 491 23.90 15.41 6.12
CA GLY A 491 24.67 14.21 5.80
C GLY A 491 24.92 14.09 4.29
N ARG A 492 25.59 13.00 3.90
CA ARG A 492 25.77 12.66 2.49
C ARG A 492 24.48 11.99 1.98
N ALA A 493 23.89 12.52 0.91
CA ALA A 493 22.76 11.87 0.25
C ALA A 493 23.21 10.57 -0.42
N ARG A 494 22.43 9.49 -0.24
CA ARG A 494 22.58 8.22 -0.93
C ARG A 494 21.33 7.97 -1.77
N VAL A 495 21.51 7.81 -3.08
CA VAL A 495 20.41 7.58 -4.03
C VAL A 495 20.27 6.09 -4.27
N VAL A 496 19.16 5.51 -3.83
CA VAL A 496 18.78 4.12 -4.09
C VAL A 496 17.67 4.14 -5.13
N LEU A 497 17.95 3.59 -6.32
CA LEU A 497 17.02 3.62 -7.45
C LEU A 497 16.04 2.44 -7.44
N ASP A 498 16.41 1.34 -6.77
CA ASP A 498 15.59 0.14 -6.66
C ASP A 498 15.66 -0.38 -5.21
N PRO A 499 14.57 -0.26 -4.41
CA PRO A 499 14.53 -0.77 -3.04
C PRO A 499 14.49 -2.30 -2.98
N THR A 500 14.28 -2.99 -4.11
CA THR A 500 14.40 -4.44 -4.25
C THR A 500 15.82 -4.89 -4.63
N ASP A 501 16.72 -3.96 -4.99
CA ASP A 501 18.12 -4.28 -5.26
C ASP A 501 18.95 -4.21 -3.96
N PRO A 502 19.29 -5.35 -3.36
CA PRO A 502 20.00 -5.39 -2.09
C PRO A 502 21.43 -4.84 -2.21
N ARG A 503 21.97 -4.68 -3.43
CA ARG A 503 23.31 -4.10 -3.68
C ARG A 503 23.32 -2.57 -3.51
N GLY A 504 22.17 -1.93 -3.65
CA GLY A 504 22.02 -0.48 -3.56
C GLY A 504 21.92 0.06 -2.13
N LEU A 505 21.50 -0.79 -1.18
CA LEU A 505 21.20 -0.45 0.22
C LEU A 505 22.41 -0.15 1.08
#